data_AF-A0A136P1Q6-F1
#
_entry.id   AF-A0A136P1Q6-F1
#
_cell.length_a   1.000
_cell.length_b   1.000
_cell.length_c   1.000
_cell.angle_alpha   90.00
_cell.angle_beta   90.00
_cell.angle_gamma   90.00
#
_symmetry.space_group_name_H-M   'P 1'
#
loop_
_entity.id
_entity.type
_entity.pdbx_description
1 polymer ?
#
loop_
_entity_poly.entity_id
_entity_poly.type
_entity_poly.pdbx_seq_one_letter_code
_entity_poly.pdbx_strand_id
1 'polypeptide(L)' 'MKSFIDVKPDSDFPIQNLPYGVFKLKVGSQPVCGTAIGDYVLDLSVLEEKGYFRKTQLGDKKNFFIAQP' A
#
# COMPACT_ATOMS: atom_id res chain seq x y z
N MET A 1 -3.43 -18.77 2.69
CA MET A 1 -4.09 -17.49 3.05
C MET A 1 -4.69 -16.92 1.77
N LYS A 2 -5.98 -16.55 1.76
CA LYS A 2 -6.66 -16.00 0.58
C LYS A 2 -7.02 -14.54 0.83
N SER A 3 -6.90 -13.70 -0.20
CA SER A 3 -7.40 -12.32 -0.15
C SER A 3 -8.91 -12.30 0.00
N PHE A 4 -9.44 -11.27 0.66
CA PHE A 4 -10.87 -10.96 0.61
C PHE A 4 -11.25 -10.23 -0.69
N ILE A 5 -10.25 -9.71 -1.41
CA ILE A 5 -10.41 -9.14 -2.75
C ILE A 5 -10.29 -10.29 -3.75
N ASP A 6 -11.23 -10.36 -4.68
CA ASP A 6 -11.14 -11.33 -5.78
C ASP A 6 -9.95 -10.96 -6.68
N VAL A 7 -8.96 -11.85 -6.73
CA VAL A 7 -7.75 -11.69 -7.53
C VAL A 7 -7.70 -12.84 -8.52
N LYS A 8 -7.55 -12.53 -9.80
CA LYS A 8 -7.48 -13.55 -10.84
C LYS A 8 -6.29 -14.49 -10.58
N PRO A 9 -6.43 -15.80 -10.86
CA PRO A 9 -5.36 -16.77 -10.62
C PRO A 9 -4.04 -16.48 -11.36
N ASP A 10 -4.12 -15.73 -12.47
CA ASP A 10 -3.02 -15.33 -13.35
C ASP A 10 -2.54 -13.89 -13.12
N SER A 11 -3.01 -13.23 -12.05
CA SER A 11 -2.56 -11.88 -11.73
C SER A 11 -1.09 -11.89 -11.32
N ASP A 12 -0.32 -10.90 -11.79
CA ASP A 12 1.05 -10.63 -11.31
C ASP A 12 1.08 -10.09 -9.87
N PHE A 13 -0.08 -9.68 -9.33
CA PHE A 13 -0.23 -9.07 -8.00
C PHE A 13 -1.17 -9.87 -7.08
N PRO A 14 -0.91 -11.17 -6.83
CA PRO A 14 -1.66 -11.93 -5.85
C PRO A 14 -1.36 -11.42 -4.43
N ILE A 15 -2.15 -11.79 -3.43
CA ILE A 15 -1.92 -11.34 -2.03
C ILE A 15 -0.54 -11.73 -1.47
N GLN A 16 0.10 -12.74 -2.06
CA GLN A 16 1.44 -13.17 -1.73
C GLN A 16 2.52 -12.23 -2.30
N ASN A 17 2.18 -11.41 -3.29
CA ASN A 17 3.07 -10.47 -3.97
C ASN A 17 2.45 -9.07 -3.96
N LEU A 18 2.74 -8.32 -2.90
CA LEU A 18 2.31 -6.95 -2.71
C LEU A 18 3.50 -6.01 -2.93
N PRO A 19 3.81 -5.61 -4.20
CA PRO A 19 4.90 -4.69 -4.46
C PRO A 19 4.54 -3.30 -3.93
N TYR A 20 5.51 -2.62 -3.31
CA TYR A 20 5.35 -1.24 -2.86
C TYR A 20 5.81 -0.28 -3.94
N GLY A 21 5.05 0.79 -4.15
CA GLY A 21 5.36 1.81 -5.13
C GLY A 21 4.79 3.18 -4.75
N VAL A 22 5.14 4.19 -5.54
CA VAL A 22 4.61 5.55 -5.42
C VAL A 22 3.70 5.80 -6.63
N PHE A 23 2.46 6.23 -6.38
CA PHE A 23 1.45 6.41 -7.41
C PHE A 23 0.66 7.71 -7.20
N LYS A 24 -0.09 8.13 -8.23
CA LYS A 24 -0.98 9.30 -8.16
C LYS A 24 -2.40 8.84 -8.43
N LEU A 25 -3.31 9.12 -7.49
CA LEU A 25 -4.73 8.77 -7.60
C LEU A 25 -5.43 9.53 -8.74
N LYS A 26 -5.00 10.77 -9.00
CA LYS A 26 -5.51 11.61 -10.09
C LYS A 26 -4.36 12.38 -10.72
N VAL A 27 -4.53 12.77 -11.98
CA VAL A 27 -3.61 13.72 -12.62
C VAL A 27 -3.58 15.00 -11.79
N GLY A 28 -2.39 15.40 -11.34
CA GLY A 28 -2.19 16.56 -10.47
C GLY A 28 -2.33 16.31 -8.96
N SER A 29 -2.67 15.10 -8.50
CA SER A 29 -2.64 14.78 -7.07
C SER A 29 -1.21 14.63 -6.55
N GLN A 30 -1.04 14.81 -5.24
CA GLN A 30 0.23 14.47 -4.59
C GLN A 30 0.52 12.97 -4.78
N PRO A 31 1.80 12.60 -5.01
CA PRO A 31 2.20 11.21 -5.03
C PRO A 31 2.04 10.58 -3.64
N VAL A 32 1.49 9.37 -3.60
CA VAL A 32 1.22 8.61 -2.38
C VAL A 32 1.85 7.22 -2.45
N CYS A 33 2.23 6.66 -1.31
CA CYS A 33 2.76 5.31 -1.20
C CYS A 33 1.60 4.29 -1.24
N GLY A 34 1.76 3.24 -2.04
CA GLY A 34 0.75 2.21 -2.21
C GLY A 34 1.31 0.84 -2.54
N THR A 35 0.40 -0.13 -2.58
CA THR A 35 0.71 -1.48 -3.07
C THR A 35 -0.37 -1.99 -4.01
N ALA A 36 0.02 -2.73 -5.04
CA ALA A 36 -0.91 -3.33 -5.99
C ALA A 36 -1.45 -4.67 -5.44
N ILE A 37 -2.74 -4.92 -5.65
CA ILE A 37 -3.40 -6.19 -5.35
C ILE A 37 -4.46 -6.48 -6.40
N GLY A 38 -4.24 -7.52 -7.21
CA GLY A 38 -5.05 -7.79 -8.40
C GLY A 38 -5.09 -6.58 -9.33
N ASP A 39 -6.31 -6.13 -9.66
CA ASP A 39 -6.57 -4.95 -10.50
C ASP A 39 -6.68 -3.64 -9.69
N TYR A 40 -6.35 -3.67 -8.39
CA TYR A 40 -6.49 -2.54 -7.48
C TYR A 40 -5.14 -2.03 -6.97
N VAL A 41 -5.11 -0.76 -6.55
CA VAL A 41 -4.00 -0.17 -5.79
C VAL A 41 -4.52 0.27 -4.43
N LEU A 42 -3.86 -0.20 -3.38
CA LEU A 42 -4.13 0.17 -2.00
C LEU A 42 -3.30 1.39 -1.61
N ASP A 43 -3.96 2.47 -1.22
CA ASP A 43 -3.32 3.68 -0.68
C ASP A 43 -2.95 3.49 0.79
N LEU A 44 -1.66 3.49 1.10
CA LEU A 44 -1.17 3.32 2.46
C LEU A 44 -1.37 4.58 3.32
N SER A 45 -1.42 5.77 2.71
CA SER A 45 -1.62 7.03 3.46
C SER A 45 -2.99 7.05 4.15
N VAL A 46 -4.03 6.53 3.48
CA VAL A 46 -5.38 6.41 4.05
C VAL A 46 -5.40 5.43 5.22
N LEU A 47 -4.60 4.36 5.16
CA LEU A 47 -4.50 3.40 6.27
C LEU A 47 -3.78 3.99 7.49
N GLU A 48 -2.77 4.84 7.25
CA GLU A 48 -2.10 5.62 8.29
C GLU A 48 -3.04 6.62 8.95
N GLU A 49 -3.77 7.40 8.15
CA GLU A 49 -4.75 8.39 8.64
C GLU A 49 -5.82 7.72 9.53
N LYS A 50 -6.31 6.55 9.11
CA LYS A 50 -7.27 5.75 9.89
C LYS A 50 -6.65 5.01 11.08
N GLY A 51 -5.33 5.09 11.26
CA GLY A 51 -4.62 4.52 12.39
C GLY A 51 -4.46 3.00 12.37
N TYR A 52 -4.62 2.34 11.22
CA TYR A 52 -4.48 0.88 11.14
C TYR A 52 -3.04 0.40 11.43
N PHE A 53 -2.03 1.22 11.15
CA PHE A 53 -0.64 0.90 11.46
C PHE A 53 -0.28 0.99 12.94
N ARG A 54 -1.08 1.68 13.77
CA ARG A 54 -0.81 1.81 15.22
C ARG A 54 -0.80 0.46 15.95
N LYS A 55 -1.54 -0.52 15.43
CA LYS A 55 -1.61 -1.88 15.99
C LYS A 55 -0.53 -2.83 15.45
N THR A 56 0.33 -2.33 14.58
CA THR A 56 1.42 -3.10 13.96
C THR A 56 2.76 -2.72 14.60
N GLN A 57 3.84 -3.40 14.19
CA GLN A 57 5.20 -3.04 14.62
C GLN A 57 5.62 -1.62 14.20
N LEU A 58 4.91 -0.98 13.27
CA LEU A 58 5.13 0.43 12.92
C LEU A 58 4.73 1.38 14.07
N GLY A 59 3.71 1.05 14.87
CA GLY A 59 3.22 1.90 15.96
C GLY A 59 2.90 3.33 15.50
N ASP A 60 3.34 4.34 16.28
CA ASP A 60 3.17 5.77 15.99
C ASP A 60 4.37 6.39 15.24
N LYS A 61 5.30 5.58 14.74
CA LYS A 61 6.44 6.10 13.98
C LYS A 61 5.92 6.61 12.63
N LYS A 62 6.27 7.85 12.27
CA LYS A 62 5.77 8.53 11.05
C LYS A 62 6.74 8.50 9.86
N ASN A 63 8.01 8.18 10.10
CA ASN A 63 9.06 8.29 9.08
C ASN A 63 9.78 6.94 8.92
N PHE A 64 9.45 6.21 7.86
CA PHE A 64 10.09 4.92 7.54
C PHE A 64 11.04 4.98 6.34
N PHE A 65 11.17 6.15 5.71
CA PHE A 65 12.17 6.40 4.67
C PHE A 65 13.06 7.55 5.11
N ILE A 66 14.23 7.22 5.64
CA ILE A 66 15.37 8.11 5.59
C ILE A 66 15.88 7.92 4.16
N ALA A 67 15.66 8.88 3.27
CA ALA A 67 16.45 8.94 2.04
C ALA A 67 17.90 9.09 2.52
N GLN A 68 18.67 8.00 2.51
CA GLN A 68 20.09 8.11 2.73
C GLN A 68 20.65 8.88 1.51
N PRO A 69 21.43 9.96 1.75
CA PRO A 69 22.02 10.75 0.68
C PRO A 69 23.01 9.94 -0.16
#